data_AF-A0A7T2GKN9-F1
#
_entry.id   AF-A0A7T2GKN9-F1
#
_cell.length_a   1.000
_cell.length_b   1.000
_cell.length_c   1.000
_cell.angle_alpha   90.00
_cell.angle_beta   90.00
_cell.angle_gamma   90.00
#
_symmetry.space_group_name_H-M   'P 1'
#
loop_
_entity.id
_entity.type
_entity.pdbx_description
1 polymer ?
#
loop_
_entity_poly.entity_id
_entity_poly.type
_entity_poly.pdbx_seq_one_letter_code
_entity_poly.pdbx_strand_id
1 'polypeptide(L)'
;MTRFRLTVEFDGRPFMGWQRQAHGPSVQQAIEEAVFAITGEESVLHAAGRTDAGVHARAMTAHADIERPITPFRLSEALNARLRPLPIAILKAQEAPDDWHARFSCVGRRYIYRIVNRRAPLALEAGRAWQVKVPLDAAAMHDAAQLLVGKHDFTTFRSAHCQSDSPLKTLDRLDVRRLGDTIEIEAAARSFLHHQVRSMVGCLELVGRGSWSAEDLGSALKARDRAALGFNAPPDGLYFVEAIYP
;
A
#
# COMPACT_ATOMS: atom_id res chain seq x y z
N MET A 1 22.62 18.24 10.42
CA MET A 1 21.33 17.76 9.92
C MET A 1 21.22 16.29 10.28
N THR A 2 20.14 15.87 10.94
CA THR A 2 19.92 14.48 11.36
C THR A 2 18.83 13.87 10.50
N ARG A 3 19.09 12.70 9.91
CA ARG A 3 18.08 11.93 9.18
C ARG A 3 17.22 11.13 10.14
N PHE A 4 15.91 11.39 10.14
CA PHE A 4 14.96 10.64 10.95
C PHE A 4 14.17 9.65 10.11
N ARG A 5 14.28 8.36 10.43
CA ARG A 5 13.39 7.31 9.94
C ARG A 5 12.10 7.29 10.76
N LEU A 6 10.98 7.46 10.09
CA LEU A 6 9.64 7.42 10.64
C LEU A 6 8.92 6.13 10.24
N THR A 7 8.14 5.56 11.16
CA THR A 7 7.15 4.51 10.88
C THR A 7 5.76 5.10 11.07
N VAL A 8 4.96 5.08 10.00
CA VAL A 8 3.70 5.82 9.92
C VAL A 8 2.52 4.86 9.71
N GLU A 9 1.52 4.96 10.58
CA GLU A 9 0.21 4.36 10.42
C GLU A 9 -0.78 5.43 9.95
N PHE A 10 -1.69 5.09 9.03
CA PHE A 10 -2.76 6.00 8.65
C PHE A 10 -3.99 5.32 8.06
N ASP A 11 -5.14 5.97 8.28
CA ASP A 11 -6.38 5.72 7.52
C ASP A 11 -6.38 6.57 6.25
N GLY A 12 -6.28 5.94 5.08
CA GLY A 12 -6.16 6.62 3.80
C GLY A 12 -7.43 7.33 3.30
N ARG A 13 -8.61 7.08 3.89
CA ARG A 13 -9.89 7.58 3.35
C ARG A 13 -9.98 9.09 3.15
N PRO A 14 -9.48 9.95 4.07
CA PRO A 14 -9.54 11.39 3.88
C PRO A 14 -8.54 11.93 2.85
N PHE A 15 -7.65 11.09 2.30
CA PHE A 15 -6.50 11.51 1.54
C PHE A 15 -6.57 11.05 0.08
N MET A 16 -6.04 11.88 -0.82
CA MET A 16 -5.80 11.55 -2.22
C MET A 16 -4.49 10.75 -2.42
N GLY A 17 -4.17 9.91 -1.43
CA GLY A 17 -3.00 9.04 -1.39
C GLY A 17 -1.86 9.60 -0.54
N TRP A 18 -0.72 8.93 -0.63
CA TRP A 18 0.48 9.33 0.11
C TRP A 18 1.06 10.64 -0.42
N GLN A 19 1.33 10.68 -1.73
CA GLN A 19 2.17 11.71 -2.36
C GLN A 19 1.45 13.06 -2.38
N ARG A 20 2.17 14.14 -2.02
CA ARG A 20 1.69 15.52 -2.19
C ARG A 20 1.40 15.82 -3.66
N GLN A 21 0.23 16.40 -3.92
CA GLN A 21 -0.24 16.80 -5.26
C GLN A 21 -0.78 18.23 -5.20
N ALA A 22 -0.98 18.87 -6.36
CA ALA A 22 -1.53 20.23 -6.43
C ALA A 22 -3.00 20.31 -5.98
N HIS A 23 -3.69 19.17 -5.89
CA HIS A 23 -5.12 19.11 -5.59
C HIS A 23 -5.38 18.10 -4.48
N GLY A 24 -5.95 18.59 -3.39
CA GLY A 24 -6.47 17.79 -2.29
C GLY A 24 -5.44 17.36 -1.24
N PRO A 25 -5.93 16.81 -0.12
CA PRO A 25 -5.09 16.42 1.02
C PRO A 25 -4.27 15.16 0.74
N SER A 26 -3.05 15.11 1.27
CA SER A 26 -2.16 13.95 1.20
C SER A 26 -1.47 13.68 2.54
N VAL A 27 -1.09 12.43 2.78
CA VAL A 27 -0.38 12.04 4.02
C VAL A 27 1.00 12.70 4.09
N GLN A 28 1.72 12.74 2.97
CA GLN A 28 3.04 13.38 2.89
C GLN A 28 2.94 14.85 3.30
N GLN A 29 2.03 15.62 2.69
CA GLN A 29 1.90 17.04 2.98
C GLN A 29 1.56 17.30 4.44
N ALA A 30 0.62 16.54 5.02
CA ALA A 30 0.25 16.69 6.42
C ALA A 30 1.43 16.50 7.38
N ILE A 31 2.31 15.54 7.09
CA ILE A 31 3.51 15.29 7.89
C ILE A 31 4.56 16.38 7.66
N GLU A 32 4.79 16.82 6.41
CA GLU A 32 5.71 17.91 6.09
C GLU A 32 5.30 19.22 6.78
N GLU A 33 4.00 19.56 6.77
CA GLU A 33 3.45 20.72 7.48
C GLU A 33 3.61 20.58 9.00
N ALA A 34 3.43 19.37 9.54
CA ALA A 34 3.67 19.11 10.96
C ALA A 34 5.15 19.26 11.34
N VAL A 35 6.08 18.80 10.50
CA VAL A 35 7.53 19.03 10.68
C VAL A 35 7.80 20.52 10.72
N PHE A 36 7.33 21.28 9.72
CA PHE A 36 7.51 22.72 9.66
C PHE A 36 6.96 23.44 10.91
N ALA A 37 5.78 23.05 11.40
CA ALA A 37 5.18 23.63 12.60
C ALA A 37 5.95 23.32 13.91
N ILE A 38 6.84 22.33 13.89
CA ILE A 38 7.69 21.95 15.03
C ILE A 38 9.06 22.60 14.91
N THR A 39 9.67 22.56 13.73
CA THR A 39 11.08 22.90 13.51
C THR A 39 11.26 24.30 12.94
N GLY A 40 10.31 24.82 12.17
CA GLY A 40 10.45 26.00 11.33
C GLY A 40 11.14 25.73 9.98
N GLU A 41 11.42 24.46 9.67
CA GLU A 41 12.19 24.02 8.52
C GLU A 41 11.28 23.32 7.49
N GLU A 42 11.45 23.64 6.22
CA GLU A 42 10.84 22.88 5.12
C GLU A 42 11.68 21.62 4.87
N SER A 43 11.17 20.46 5.28
CA SER A 43 11.83 19.17 5.05
C SER A 43 10.97 18.29 4.13
N VAL A 44 11.58 17.77 3.07
CA VAL A 44 10.89 16.88 2.13
C VAL A 44 10.84 15.47 2.72
N LEU A 45 9.64 14.91 2.78
CA LEU A 45 9.42 13.56 3.29
C LEU A 45 9.49 12.52 2.17
N HIS A 46 10.43 11.58 2.30
CA HIS A 46 10.66 10.51 1.33
C HIS A 46 10.18 9.16 1.90
N ALA A 47 9.23 8.52 1.21
CA ALA A 47 8.64 7.25 1.67
C ALA A 47 9.19 6.01 0.97
N ALA A 48 9.01 4.86 1.63
CA ALA A 48 9.31 3.55 1.08
C ALA A 48 8.46 3.23 -0.15
N GLY A 49 7.22 3.69 -0.19
CA GLY A 49 6.33 3.50 -1.33
C GLY A 49 5.33 4.63 -1.45
N ARG A 50 4.49 4.55 -2.49
CA ARG A 50 3.31 5.38 -2.63
C ARG A 50 2.09 4.51 -2.40
N THR A 51 1.04 5.11 -1.83
CA THR A 51 -0.29 4.51 -1.75
C THR A 51 -1.26 5.37 -2.56
N ASP A 52 -2.23 4.72 -3.20
CA ASP A 52 -3.29 5.39 -3.95
C ASP A 52 -4.27 6.09 -2.99
N ALA A 53 -5.14 6.94 -3.53
CA ALA A 53 -6.25 7.53 -2.77
C ALA A 53 -7.08 6.44 -2.05
N GLY A 54 -7.38 6.68 -0.77
CA GLY A 54 -8.13 5.76 0.08
C GLY A 54 -7.35 4.57 0.66
N VAL A 55 -6.16 4.25 0.15
CA VAL A 55 -5.36 3.09 0.62
C VAL A 55 -4.74 3.40 1.97
N HIS A 56 -4.77 2.44 2.91
CA HIS A 56 -4.26 2.60 4.27
C HIS A 56 -2.81 2.15 4.42
N ALA A 57 -2.18 2.47 5.55
CA ALA A 57 -0.93 1.85 5.97
C ALA A 57 -0.93 1.52 7.47
N ARG A 58 -0.33 0.37 7.81
CA ARG A 58 -0.02 -0.01 9.20
C ARG A 58 1.37 0.46 9.61
N ALA A 59 2.35 0.42 8.70
CA ALA A 59 3.72 0.83 8.99
C ALA A 59 4.45 1.30 7.72
N MET A 60 3.95 2.36 7.07
CA MET A 60 4.69 3.03 6.00
C MET A 60 5.98 3.61 6.57
N THR A 61 7.12 3.19 6.03
CA THR A 61 8.40 3.78 6.41
C THR A 61 8.67 5.02 5.58
N ALA A 62 9.10 6.11 6.21
CA ALA A 62 9.54 7.33 5.56
C ALA A 62 10.79 7.92 6.23
N HIS A 63 11.43 8.90 5.61
CA HIS A 63 12.39 9.78 6.30
C HIS A 63 12.28 11.22 5.88
N ALA A 64 12.75 12.06 6.79
CA ALA A 64 12.97 13.48 6.61
C ALA A 64 14.30 13.84 7.28
N ASP A 65 14.96 14.87 6.74
CA ASP A 65 16.19 15.41 7.29
C ASP A 65 15.86 16.69 8.06
N ILE A 66 16.31 16.80 9.32
CA ILE A 66 15.97 17.90 10.23
C ILE A 66 17.25 18.45 10.86
N GLU A 67 17.45 19.76 10.83
CA GLU A 67 18.62 20.42 11.41
C GLU A 67 18.46 20.69 12.90
N ARG A 68 17.26 21.07 13.33
CA ARG A 68 16.95 21.35 14.73
C ARG A 68 17.35 20.18 15.63
N PRO A 69 18.12 20.44 16.71
CA PRO A 69 18.39 19.42 17.72
C PRO A 69 17.11 18.97 18.41
N ILE A 70 16.65 17.76 18.09
CA ILE A 70 15.46 17.12 18.65
C ILE A 70 15.71 15.62 18.79
N THR A 71 15.29 15.03 19.91
CA THR A 71 15.41 13.59 20.08
C THR A 71 14.31 12.86 19.30
N PRO A 72 14.53 11.61 18.84
CA PRO A 72 13.52 10.86 18.12
C PRO A 72 12.18 10.76 18.86
N PHE A 73 12.22 10.52 20.18
CA PHE A 73 11.01 10.48 21.01
C PHE A 73 10.23 11.80 20.98
N ARG A 74 10.91 12.93 21.18
CA ARG A 74 10.27 14.26 21.15
C ARG A 74 9.71 14.59 19.79
N LEU A 75 10.40 14.21 18.71
CA LEU A 75 9.92 14.39 17.34
C LEU A 75 8.62 13.60 17.12
N SER A 76 8.60 12.32 17.51
CA SER A 76 7.41 11.46 17.37
C SER A 76 6.20 12.03 18.12
N GLU A 77 6.39 12.43 19.37
CA GLU A 77 5.32 13.01 20.20
C GLU A 77 4.81 14.34 19.64
N ALA A 78 5.73 15.21 19.21
CA ALA A 78 5.38 16.49 18.63
C ALA A 78 4.63 16.34 17.29
N LEU A 79 5.07 15.42 16.42
CA LEU A 79 4.37 15.11 15.17
C LEU A 79 2.95 14.59 15.45
N ASN A 80 2.81 13.62 16.34
CA ASN A 80 1.49 13.10 16.74
C ASN A 80 0.59 14.20 17.32
N ALA A 81 1.15 15.12 18.11
CA ALA A 81 0.38 16.25 18.64
C ALA A 81 -0.12 17.18 17.54
N ARG A 82 0.69 17.45 16.50
CA ARG A 82 0.36 18.34 15.37
C ARG A 82 -0.54 17.70 14.32
N LEU A 83 -0.47 16.39 14.14
CA LEU A 83 -1.26 15.67 13.14
C LEU A 83 -2.74 15.55 13.52
N ARG A 84 -3.10 15.69 14.80
CA ARG A 84 -4.52 15.65 15.22
C ARG A 84 -5.32 16.81 14.60
N PRO A 85 -6.56 16.57 14.11
CA PRO A 85 -7.35 15.33 14.22
C PRO A 85 -7.21 14.37 13.01
N LEU A 86 -6.22 14.56 12.14
CA LEU A 86 -6.02 13.69 10.99
C LEU A 86 -5.71 12.25 11.46
N PRO A 87 -6.19 11.21 10.74
CA PRO A 87 -5.96 9.83 11.14
C PRO A 87 -4.58 9.34 10.66
N ILE A 88 -3.52 10.02 11.10
CA ILE A 88 -2.12 9.71 10.86
C ILE A 88 -1.43 9.61 12.22
N ALA A 89 -0.68 8.54 12.44
CA ALA A 89 0.12 8.33 13.64
C ALA A 89 1.56 7.98 13.27
N ILE A 90 2.51 8.68 13.89
CA ILE A 90 3.92 8.31 13.93
C ILE A 90 4.08 7.28 15.05
N LEU A 91 4.25 6.02 14.66
CA LEU A 91 4.43 4.89 15.58
C LEU A 91 5.84 4.86 16.17
N LYS A 92 6.82 5.30 15.38
CA LYS A 92 8.23 5.30 15.77
C LYS A 92 9.00 6.33 14.97
N ALA A 93 9.89 7.06 15.65
CA ALA A 93 10.95 7.85 15.03
C ALA A 93 12.31 7.36 15.53
N GLN A 94 13.30 7.30 14.66
CA GLN A 94 14.67 6.88 14.96
C GLN A 94 15.64 7.66 14.09
N GLU A 95 16.86 7.88 14.57
CA GLU A 95 17.95 8.36 13.71
C GLU A 95 18.33 7.24 12.72
N ALA A 96 18.69 7.64 11.51
CA ALA A 96 19.20 6.75 10.48
C ALA A 96 20.51 7.32 9.89
N PRO A 97 21.39 6.47 9.34
CA PRO A 97 22.57 6.92 8.62
C PRO A 97 22.24 7.90 7.48
N ASP A 98 23.13 8.84 7.21
CA ASP A 98 22.94 9.87 6.17
C ASP A 98 22.81 9.31 4.75
N ASP A 99 23.34 8.10 4.51
CA ASP A 99 23.24 7.38 3.24
C ASP A 99 22.01 6.45 3.15
N TRP A 100 21.27 6.27 4.25
CA TRP A 100 20.06 5.46 4.26
C TRP A 100 18.88 6.20 3.61
N HIS A 101 18.15 5.56 2.70
CA HIS A 101 17.00 6.16 2.04
C HIS A 101 15.78 5.24 2.05
N ALA A 102 14.64 5.72 2.57
CA ALA A 102 13.42 4.92 2.76
C ALA A 102 12.99 4.14 1.50
N ARG A 103 13.09 4.74 0.30
CA ARG A 103 12.80 4.06 -0.97
C ARG A 103 13.90 3.14 -1.49
N PHE A 104 15.16 3.62 -1.55
CA PHE A 104 16.24 2.97 -2.30
C PHE A 104 16.97 1.90 -1.49
N SER A 105 17.07 2.07 -0.17
CA SER A 105 17.58 1.05 0.75
C SER A 105 16.55 -0.06 1.03
N CYS A 106 15.30 0.10 0.56
CA CYS A 106 14.23 -0.87 0.80
C CYS A 106 14.36 -2.08 -0.15
N VAL A 107 14.47 -3.27 0.44
CA VAL A 107 14.67 -4.54 -0.27
C VAL A 107 13.38 -5.35 -0.44
N GLY A 108 12.31 -5.00 0.29
CA GLY A 108 11.02 -5.68 0.21
C GLY A 108 9.87 -4.82 0.72
N ARG A 109 8.69 -5.01 0.17
CA ARG A 109 7.45 -4.34 0.58
C ARG A 109 6.37 -5.40 0.72
N ARG A 110 5.55 -5.29 1.76
CA ARG A 110 4.42 -6.20 1.98
C ARG A 110 3.12 -5.43 2.09
N TYR A 111 2.10 -5.98 1.44
CA TYR A 111 0.72 -5.50 1.48
C TYR A 111 -0.20 -6.62 1.95
N ILE A 112 -1.29 -6.23 2.62
CA ILE A 112 -2.44 -7.10 2.85
C ILE A 112 -3.63 -6.43 2.22
N TYR A 113 -4.41 -7.21 1.47
CA TYR A 113 -5.74 -6.84 1.04
C TYR A 113 -6.78 -7.63 1.83
N ARG A 114 -7.79 -6.95 2.38
CA ARG A 114 -8.86 -7.56 3.18
C ARG A 114 -10.19 -7.52 2.43
N ILE A 115 -10.75 -8.69 2.19
CA ILE A 115 -12.13 -8.87 1.71
C ILE A 115 -12.95 -9.43 2.87
N VAL A 116 -14.07 -8.80 3.21
CA VAL A 116 -15.06 -9.40 4.11
C VAL A 116 -16.17 -9.99 3.26
N ASN A 117 -16.21 -11.31 3.21
CA ASN A 117 -17.05 -12.09 2.31
C ASN A 117 -18.36 -12.51 2.98
N ARG A 118 -19.27 -11.54 3.17
CA ARG A 118 -20.60 -11.75 3.75
C ARG A 118 -21.64 -10.76 3.22
N ARG A 119 -22.92 -11.11 3.34
CA ARG A 119 -24.04 -10.28 2.87
C ARG A 119 -24.34 -9.08 3.77
N ALA A 120 -24.28 -9.27 5.08
CA ALA A 120 -24.59 -8.22 6.06
C ALA A 120 -23.57 -7.06 5.97
N PRO A 121 -24.01 -5.78 5.99
CA PRO A 121 -23.11 -4.63 5.85
C PRO A 121 -21.99 -4.56 6.89
N LEU A 122 -20.89 -3.90 6.52
CA LEU A 122 -19.76 -3.62 7.42
C LEU A 122 -20.05 -2.38 8.26
N ALA A 123 -20.63 -2.53 9.45
CA ALA A 123 -20.91 -1.38 10.32
C ALA A 123 -19.63 -0.78 10.94
N LEU A 124 -18.67 -1.63 11.34
CA LEU A 124 -17.43 -1.18 12.00
C LEU A 124 -16.26 -1.01 11.02
N GLU A 125 -16.22 -1.86 9.99
CA GLU A 125 -15.12 -1.91 9.01
C GLU A 125 -15.47 -1.18 7.70
N ALA A 126 -16.51 -0.34 7.70
CA ALA A 126 -16.85 0.49 6.55
C ALA A 126 -15.64 1.33 6.11
N GLY A 127 -15.20 1.09 4.88
CA GLY A 127 -14.02 1.72 4.31
C GLY A 127 -12.68 1.24 4.89
N ARG A 128 -12.65 0.05 5.52
CA ARG A 128 -11.45 -0.64 6.05
C ARG A 128 -11.34 -2.09 5.56
N ALA A 129 -12.29 -2.52 4.75
CA ALA A 129 -12.29 -3.79 4.06
C ALA A 129 -13.22 -3.70 2.85
N TRP A 130 -12.93 -4.49 1.82
CA TRP A 130 -13.86 -4.64 0.70
C TRP A 130 -14.93 -5.66 1.02
N GLN A 131 -16.19 -5.24 1.06
CA GLN A 131 -17.29 -6.17 1.20
C GLN A 131 -17.62 -6.86 -0.13
N VAL A 132 -17.57 -8.19 -0.15
CA VAL A 132 -18.05 -8.99 -1.29
C VAL A 132 -19.18 -9.89 -0.81
N LYS A 133 -20.38 -9.70 -1.39
CA LYS A 133 -21.61 -10.36 -0.94
C LYS A 133 -21.80 -11.77 -1.54
N VAL A 134 -21.20 -12.03 -2.69
CA VAL A 134 -21.22 -13.34 -3.38
C VAL A 134 -20.18 -14.24 -2.72
N PRO A 135 -20.48 -15.51 -2.41
CA PRO A 135 -19.49 -16.43 -1.87
C PRO A 135 -18.24 -16.52 -2.77
N LEU A 136 -17.05 -16.51 -2.15
CA LEU A 136 -15.79 -16.64 -2.86
C LEU A 136 -15.07 -17.93 -2.45
N ASP A 137 -14.58 -18.68 -3.42
CA ASP A 137 -13.67 -19.80 -3.19
C ASP A 137 -12.23 -19.29 -2.99
N ALA A 138 -11.82 -19.20 -1.72
CA ALA A 138 -10.47 -18.72 -1.37
C ALA A 138 -9.35 -19.69 -1.79
N ALA A 139 -9.64 -20.99 -1.92
CA ALA A 139 -8.66 -21.97 -2.37
C ALA A 139 -8.41 -21.80 -3.87
N ALA A 140 -9.47 -21.69 -4.68
CA ALA A 140 -9.35 -21.40 -6.11
C ALA A 140 -8.62 -20.05 -6.36
N MET A 141 -8.89 -19.04 -5.54
CA MET A 141 -8.14 -17.78 -5.56
C MET A 141 -6.66 -17.99 -5.26
N HIS A 142 -6.32 -18.78 -4.24
CA HIS A 142 -4.93 -19.04 -3.89
C HIS A 142 -4.18 -19.79 -4.99
N ASP A 143 -4.78 -20.82 -5.56
CA ASP A 143 -4.20 -21.63 -6.64
C ASP A 143 -3.94 -20.77 -7.87
N ALA A 144 -4.91 -19.93 -8.27
CA ALA A 144 -4.74 -19.01 -9.39
C ALA A 144 -3.69 -17.92 -9.11
N ALA A 145 -3.60 -17.43 -7.86
CA ALA A 145 -2.60 -16.45 -7.46
C ALA A 145 -1.16 -16.95 -7.70
N GLN A 146 -0.91 -18.26 -7.62
CA GLN A 146 0.43 -18.81 -7.84
C GLN A 146 0.94 -18.61 -9.26
N LEU A 147 0.05 -18.43 -10.24
CA LEU A 147 0.43 -18.09 -11.62
C LEU A 147 1.12 -16.71 -11.73
N LEU A 148 0.87 -15.82 -10.76
CA LEU A 148 1.42 -14.47 -10.74
C LEU A 148 2.73 -14.37 -9.95
N VAL A 149 3.10 -15.40 -9.18
CA VAL A 149 4.35 -15.44 -8.41
C VAL A 149 5.54 -15.62 -9.36
N GLY A 150 6.65 -14.94 -9.06
CA GLY A 150 7.84 -14.92 -9.90
C GLY A 150 7.97 -13.66 -10.76
N LYS A 151 8.82 -13.74 -11.78
CA LYS A 151 9.20 -12.60 -12.63
C LYS A 151 8.34 -12.55 -13.89
N HIS A 152 7.51 -11.51 -14.01
CA HIS A 152 6.57 -11.35 -15.12
C HIS A 152 6.50 -9.92 -15.64
N ASP A 153 5.93 -9.78 -16.82
CA ASP A 153 5.44 -8.50 -17.33
C ASP A 153 4.04 -8.25 -16.77
N PHE A 154 3.94 -7.26 -15.88
CA PHE A 154 2.67 -6.92 -15.22
C PHE A 154 1.92 -5.78 -15.92
N THR A 155 2.13 -5.56 -17.23
CA THR A 155 1.46 -4.48 -17.98
C THR A 155 -0.06 -4.51 -17.84
N THR A 156 -0.70 -5.68 -17.87
CA THR A 156 -2.16 -5.81 -17.65
C THR A 156 -2.59 -5.30 -16.26
N PHE A 157 -1.73 -5.47 -15.26
CA PHE A 157 -1.99 -5.05 -13.87
C PHE A 157 -1.45 -3.64 -13.56
N ARG A 158 -0.92 -2.94 -14.55
CA ARG A 158 -0.28 -1.62 -14.41
C ARG A 158 -1.27 -0.50 -14.75
N SER A 159 -1.35 0.52 -13.89
CA SER A 159 -2.07 1.76 -14.22
C SER A 159 -1.43 2.48 -15.41
N ALA A 160 -2.25 3.07 -16.29
CA ALA A 160 -1.78 3.91 -17.40
C ALA A 160 -0.94 5.11 -16.92
N HIS A 161 -1.21 5.60 -15.70
CA HIS A 161 -0.45 6.68 -15.05
C HIS A 161 0.77 6.19 -14.26
N CYS A 162 1.20 4.94 -14.45
CA CYS A 162 2.36 4.41 -13.74
C CYS A 162 3.66 4.99 -14.30
N GLN A 163 4.45 5.61 -13.42
CA GLN A 163 5.74 6.24 -13.74
C GLN A 163 6.94 5.27 -13.71
N SER A 164 6.73 3.96 -13.54
CA SER A 164 7.82 2.97 -13.55
C SER A 164 8.30 2.73 -14.98
N ASP A 165 9.61 2.82 -15.25
CA ASP A 165 10.12 2.63 -16.62
C ASP A 165 9.85 1.21 -17.15
N SER A 166 9.95 0.21 -16.28
CA SER A 166 9.72 -1.19 -16.64
C SER A 166 8.42 -1.75 -16.01
N PRO A 167 7.59 -2.48 -16.77
CA PRO A 167 6.49 -3.28 -16.25
C PRO A 167 6.95 -4.65 -15.70
N LEU A 168 8.23 -5.01 -15.90
CA LEU A 168 8.79 -6.25 -15.36
C LEU A 168 8.97 -6.12 -13.85
N LYS A 169 8.35 -7.02 -13.09
CA LYS A 169 8.50 -7.11 -11.63
C LYS A 169 8.63 -8.57 -11.22
N THR A 170 9.28 -8.78 -10.09
CA THR A 170 9.27 -10.07 -9.40
C THR A 170 8.33 -9.96 -8.22
N LEU A 171 7.32 -10.83 -8.20
CA LEU A 171 6.42 -11.00 -7.06
C LEU A 171 6.95 -12.18 -6.25
N ASP A 172 7.34 -11.93 -5.01
CA ASP A 172 7.96 -12.93 -4.14
C ASP A 172 6.90 -13.81 -3.45
N ARG A 173 5.72 -13.22 -3.16
CA ARG A 173 4.60 -13.90 -2.49
C ARG A 173 3.26 -13.35 -2.98
N LEU A 174 2.29 -14.23 -3.17
CA LEU A 174 0.88 -13.88 -3.31
C LEU A 174 0.00 -14.98 -2.71
N ASP A 175 -0.32 -14.84 -1.44
CA ASP A 175 -1.08 -15.85 -0.69
C ASP A 175 -2.50 -15.39 -0.44
N VAL A 176 -3.45 -16.31 -0.53
CA VAL A 176 -4.86 -16.06 -0.23
C VAL A 176 -5.28 -17.02 0.87
N ARG A 177 -5.82 -16.48 1.96
CA ARG A 177 -6.27 -17.28 3.10
C ARG A 177 -7.65 -16.84 3.59
N ARG A 178 -8.46 -17.81 3.99
CA ARG A 178 -9.75 -17.56 4.63
C ARG A 178 -9.61 -17.66 6.16
N LEU A 179 -10.13 -16.64 6.84
CA LEU A 179 -10.20 -16.49 8.29
C LEU A 179 -11.65 -16.16 8.66
N GLY A 180 -12.47 -17.20 8.83
CA GLY A 180 -13.92 -17.06 8.95
C GLY A 180 -14.53 -16.39 7.71
N ASP A 181 -15.24 -15.28 7.91
CA ASP A 181 -15.80 -14.47 6.82
C ASP A 181 -14.77 -13.60 6.10
N THR A 182 -13.55 -13.46 6.63
CA THR A 182 -12.51 -12.64 6.02
C THR A 182 -11.66 -13.47 5.06
N ILE A 183 -11.35 -12.91 3.89
CA ILE A 183 -10.30 -13.40 3.01
C ILE A 183 -9.19 -12.35 3.02
N GLU A 184 -7.99 -12.78 3.38
CA GLU A 184 -6.79 -11.94 3.33
C GLU A 184 -5.92 -12.37 2.16
N ILE A 185 -5.48 -11.39 1.38
CA ILE A 185 -4.55 -11.58 0.27
C ILE A 185 -3.25 -10.87 0.64
N GLU A 186 -2.18 -11.64 0.86
CA GLU A 186 -0.87 -11.11 1.21
C GLU A 186 0.01 -11.05 -0.04
N ALA A 187 0.50 -9.86 -0.38
CA ALA A 187 1.41 -9.66 -1.48
C ALA A 187 2.76 -9.16 -0.97
N ALA A 188 3.87 -9.80 -1.35
CA ALA A 188 5.22 -9.34 -1.06
C ALA A 188 6.07 -9.29 -2.32
N ALA A 189 6.80 -8.19 -2.50
CA ALA A 189 7.71 -8.00 -3.61
C ALA A 189 8.77 -6.96 -3.24
N ARG A 190 9.91 -6.97 -3.94
CA ARG A 190 10.84 -5.83 -3.91
C ARG A 190 10.15 -4.52 -4.28
N SER A 191 9.31 -4.50 -5.32
CA SER A 191 8.57 -3.29 -5.73
C SER A 191 7.30 -3.65 -6.49
N PHE A 192 6.30 -2.75 -6.43
CA PHE A 192 5.03 -2.89 -7.13
C PHE A 192 4.82 -1.73 -8.10
N LEU A 193 4.09 -1.97 -9.18
CA LEU A 193 3.59 -0.96 -10.09
C LEU A 193 2.37 -0.25 -9.49
N HIS A 194 2.05 0.93 -10.02
CA HIS A 194 0.87 1.69 -9.63
C HIS A 194 -0.39 0.86 -9.93
N HIS A 195 -1.26 0.69 -8.91
CA HIS A 195 -2.45 -0.17 -8.91
C HIS A 195 -2.21 -1.69 -9.02
N GLN A 196 -0.97 -2.19 -8.99
CA GLN A 196 -0.69 -3.61 -9.25
C GLN A 196 -1.43 -4.54 -8.30
N VAL A 197 -1.29 -4.34 -6.99
CA VAL A 197 -1.90 -5.22 -5.98
C VAL A 197 -3.42 -5.24 -6.12
N ARG A 198 -4.07 -4.08 -6.25
CA ARG A 198 -5.53 -3.97 -6.42
C ARG A 198 -6.02 -4.55 -7.74
N SER A 199 -5.22 -4.45 -8.80
CA SER A 199 -5.51 -5.06 -10.10
C SER A 199 -5.46 -6.59 -10.01
N MET A 200 -4.44 -7.14 -9.36
CA MET A 200 -4.35 -8.60 -9.13
C MET A 200 -5.52 -9.09 -8.26
N VAL A 201 -5.84 -8.38 -7.17
CA VAL A 201 -6.97 -8.71 -6.29
C VAL A 201 -8.31 -8.69 -7.02
N GLY A 202 -8.54 -7.71 -7.92
CA GLY A 202 -9.77 -7.65 -8.71
C GLY A 202 -9.95 -8.89 -9.59
N CYS A 203 -8.90 -9.31 -10.29
CA CYS A 203 -8.94 -10.55 -11.08
C CYS A 203 -9.07 -11.81 -10.21
N LEU A 204 -8.41 -11.86 -9.04
CA LEU A 204 -8.58 -12.96 -8.10
C LEU A 204 -10.01 -13.05 -7.56
N GLU A 205 -10.71 -11.94 -7.34
CA GLU A 205 -12.13 -11.99 -6.96
C GLU A 205 -13.01 -12.57 -8.08
N LEU A 206 -12.69 -12.29 -9.36
CA LEU A 206 -13.36 -12.92 -10.50
C LEU A 206 -13.15 -14.44 -10.53
N VAL A 207 -11.97 -14.91 -10.13
CA VAL A 207 -11.69 -16.35 -9.96
C VAL A 207 -12.48 -16.91 -8.79
N GLY A 208 -12.40 -16.27 -7.62
CA GLY A 208 -13.07 -16.74 -6.41
C GLY A 208 -14.58 -16.82 -6.55
N ARG A 209 -15.20 -15.92 -7.34
CA ARG A 209 -16.64 -15.94 -7.60
C ARG A 209 -17.05 -16.91 -8.72
N GLY A 210 -16.09 -17.55 -9.39
CA GLY A 210 -16.31 -18.51 -10.49
C GLY A 210 -16.59 -17.89 -11.86
N SER A 211 -16.41 -16.57 -12.03
CA SER A 211 -16.58 -15.92 -13.33
C SER A 211 -15.36 -16.02 -14.24
N TRP A 212 -14.17 -16.18 -13.65
CA TRP A 212 -12.91 -16.49 -14.33
C TRP A 212 -12.37 -17.82 -13.82
N SER A 213 -11.69 -18.53 -14.70
CA SER A 213 -10.82 -19.66 -14.36
C SER A 213 -9.39 -19.18 -14.04
N ALA A 214 -8.55 -20.07 -13.53
CA ALA A 214 -7.11 -19.81 -13.42
C ALA A 214 -6.45 -19.56 -14.79
N GLU A 215 -6.96 -20.20 -15.85
CA GLU A 215 -6.49 -20.01 -17.22
C GLU A 215 -6.82 -18.60 -17.74
N ASP A 216 -7.99 -18.06 -17.40
CA ASP A 216 -8.35 -16.67 -17.75
C ASP A 216 -7.39 -15.68 -17.10
N LEU A 217 -7.04 -15.88 -15.81
CA LEU A 217 -6.05 -15.06 -15.12
C LEU A 217 -4.67 -15.17 -15.77
N GLY A 218 -4.24 -16.39 -16.11
CA GLY A 218 -2.98 -16.64 -16.82
C GLY A 218 -2.96 -15.98 -18.21
N SER A 219 -4.10 -15.97 -18.91
CA SER A 219 -4.26 -15.31 -20.21
C SER A 219 -4.21 -13.80 -20.07
N ALA A 220 -4.85 -13.24 -19.04
CA ALA A 220 -4.75 -11.81 -18.72
C ALA A 220 -3.30 -11.39 -18.46
N LEU A 221 -2.52 -12.17 -17.70
CA LEU A 221 -1.09 -11.89 -17.50
C LEU A 221 -0.31 -11.93 -18.82
N LYS A 222 -0.54 -12.95 -19.65
CA LYS A 222 0.16 -13.13 -20.94
C LYS A 222 -0.21 -12.07 -21.97
N ALA A 223 -1.42 -11.49 -21.89
CA ALA A 223 -1.90 -10.48 -22.83
C ALA A 223 -1.04 -9.21 -22.83
N ARG A 224 -0.45 -8.86 -21.68
CA ARG A 224 0.34 -7.62 -21.51
C ARG A 224 -0.40 -6.37 -21.99
N ASP A 225 -1.73 -6.40 -21.85
CA ASP A 225 -2.64 -5.35 -22.25
C ASP A 225 -3.54 -5.01 -21.06
N ARG A 226 -3.63 -3.71 -20.74
CA ARG A 226 -4.47 -3.20 -19.67
C ARG A 226 -5.96 -3.46 -19.93
N ALA A 227 -6.38 -3.55 -21.19
CA ALA A 227 -7.77 -3.88 -21.54
C ALA A 227 -8.17 -5.30 -21.13
N ALA A 228 -7.21 -6.21 -20.96
CA ALA A 228 -7.44 -7.58 -20.49
C ALA A 228 -7.59 -7.68 -18.95
N LEU A 229 -7.52 -6.57 -18.22
CA LEU A 229 -7.77 -6.56 -16.78
C LEU A 229 -9.27 -6.80 -16.50
N GLY A 230 -9.58 -7.60 -15.48
CA GLY A 230 -10.93 -7.66 -14.92
C GLY A 230 -11.39 -6.30 -14.41
N PHE A 231 -10.91 -5.89 -13.24
CA PHE A 231 -11.10 -4.54 -12.72
C PHE A 231 -10.08 -4.22 -11.62
N ASN A 232 -10.04 -2.96 -11.19
CA ASN A 232 -9.22 -2.54 -10.07
C ASN A 232 -10.03 -2.65 -8.77
N ALA A 233 -9.60 -3.49 -7.82
CA ALA A 233 -10.28 -3.62 -6.54
C ALA A 233 -10.34 -2.27 -5.80
N PRO A 234 -11.36 -2.01 -4.97
CA PRO A 234 -11.48 -0.76 -4.22
C PRO A 234 -10.29 -0.58 -3.26
N PRO A 235 -9.90 0.66 -2.93
CA PRO A 235 -8.75 0.92 -2.07
C PRO A 235 -8.98 0.53 -0.60
N ASP A 236 -10.24 0.47 -0.17
CA ASP A 236 -10.70 0.25 1.21
C ASP A 236 -10.12 -1.00 1.88
N GLY A 237 -9.82 -2.03 1.08
CA GLY A 237 -9.25 -3.28 1.59
C GLY A 237 -7.73 -3.29 1.66
N LEU A 238 -7.02 -2.35 1.01
CA LEU A 238 -5.57 -2.41 0.86
C LEU A 238 -4.84 -1.70 2.00
N TYR A 239 -3.87 -2.40 2.58
CA TYR A 239 -2.97 -1.90 3.61
C TYR A 239 -1.52 -2.09 3.17
N PHE A 240 -0.74 -1.02 3.17
CA PHE A 240 0.71 -1.12 3.23
C PHE A 240 1.10 -1.63 4.63
N VAL A 241 1.73 -2.80 4.72
CA VAL A 241 2.01 -3.44 6.01
C VAL A 241 3.41 -3.13 6.50
N GLU A 242 4.42 -3.27 5.66
CA GLU A 242 5.80 -3.01 6.05
C GLU A 242 6.74 -2.80 4.85
N ALA A 243 7.84 -2.11 5.13
CA ALA A 243 9.03 -2.05 4.28
C ALA A 243 10.19 -2.78 4.98
N ILE A 244 10.89 -3.61 4.23
CA ILE A 244 12.04 -4.41 4.67
C ILE A 244 13.31 -3.68 4.23
N TYR A 245 14.29 -3.63 5.12
CA TYR A 245 15.61 -3.03 4.93
C TYR A 245 16.69 -4.06 5.34
N PRO A 246 17.92 -3.98 4.81
CA PRO A 246 19.05 -4.81 5.22
C PRO A 246 19.37 -4.70 6.72
#